data_AF-A0A1G6RIP6-F1
#
_entry.id   AF-A0A1G6RIP6-F1
#
_cell.length_a   1.000
_cell.length_b   1.000
_cell.length_c   1.000
_cell.angle_alpha   90.00
_cell.angle_beta   90.00
_cell.angle_gamma   90.00
#
_symmetry.space_group_name_H-M   'P 1'
#
loop_
_entity.id
_entity.type
_entity.pdbx_description
1 polymer ?
#
loop_
_entity_poly.entity_id
_entity_poly.type
_entity_poly.pdbx_seq_one_letter_code
_entity_poly.pdbx_strand_id
1 'polypeptide(L)'
;MSDAWTVVVETEHVRRSFGMLTAYVLAPEANAELLTEFAHLSLEEQVSLLAATRSLWHAFAGEAAALGGYSGSVATALRHTRTLTAGRYLDTLPAAVDVAHRVDDALSLPGAASLDARLAAELGEHPTHALGALGYFLGATSSALGVCAAQQKCSAATLLAAIGQQLALSD
;
A
#
# COMPACT_ATOMS: atom_id res chain seq x y z
N MET A 1 28.05 2.97 11.59
CA MET A 1 26.77 3.69 11.75
C MET A 1 25.85 3.15 10.68
N SER A 2 24.67 2.65 11.02
CA SER A 2 23.68 2.26 10.00
C SER A 2 23.06 3.54 9.48
N ASP A 3 23.33 3.88 8.23
CA ASP A 3 22.76 5.06 7.57
C ASP A 3 21.27 4.80 7.30
N ALA A 4 20.42 5.13 8.27
CA ALA A 4 18.98 5.03 8.11
C ALA A 4 18.50 6.11 7.14
N TRP A 5 17.71 5.72 6.13
CA TRP A 5 17.15 6.67 5.17
C TRP A 5 15.78 7.11 5.62
N THR A 6 15.62 8.39 5.91
CA THR A 6 14.32 9.02 6.20
C THR A 6 13.38 8.98 4.98
N VAL A 7 12.18 8.44 5.19
CA VAL A 7 11.08 8.40 4.24
C VAL A 7 10.17 9.61 4.45
N VAL A 8 9.94 10.36 3.39
CA VAL A 8 9.10 11.56 3.40
C VAL A 8 7.82 11.29 2.61
N VAL A 9 6.67 11.23 3.29
CA VAL A 9 5.37 11.05 2.62
C VAL A 9 4.62 12.38 2.58
N GLU A 10 4.55 12.95 1.40
CA GLU A 10 3.75 14.13 1.09
C GLU A 10 2.34 13.77 0.58
N THR A 11 1.43 14.76 0.58
CA THR A 11 0.05 14.61 0.09
C THR A 11 -0.01 14.06 -1.34
N GLU A 12 0.91 14.46 -2.21
CA GLU A 12 0.95 13.98 -3.59
C GLU A 12 1.22 12.48 -3.69
N HIS A 13 2.09 11.93 -2.83
CA HIS A 13 2.31 10.48 -2.75
C HIS A 13 1.03 9.74 -2.36
N VAL A 14 0.23 10.30 -1.46
CA VAL A 14 -1.06 9.73 -1.04
C VAL A 14 -2.05 9.76 -2.20
N ARG A 15 -2.18 10.89 -2.90
CA ARG A 15 -3.04 11.04 -4.08
C ARG A 15 -2.65 10.06 -5.18
N ARG A 16 -1.36 9.95 -5.49
CA ARG A 16 -0.85 9.03 -6.50
C ARG A 16 -1.05 7.57 -6.12
N SER A 17 -0.78 7.20 -4.87
CA SER A 17 -1.05 5.85 -4.35
C SER A 17 -2.54 5.50 -4.40
N PHE A 18 -3.41 6.48 -4.12
CA PHE A 18 -4.86 6.32 -4.24
C PHE A 18 -5.32 6.18 -5.70
N GLY A 19 -4.71 6.93 -6.62
CA GLY A 19 -4.91 6.76 -8.06
C GLY A 19 -4.52 5.36 -8.54
N MET A 20 -3.36 4.87 -8.09
CA MET A 20 -2.90 3.49 -8.35
C MET A 20 -3.85 2.44 -7.80
N LEU A 21 -4.36 2.61 -6.57
CA LEU A 21 -5.40 1.74 -6.01
C LEU A 21 -6.68 1.76 -6.85
N THR A 22 -7.10 2.95 -7.28
CA THR A 22 -8.31 3.11 -8.09
C THR A 22 -8.17 2.38 -9.42
N ALA A 23 -7.04 2.55 -10.12
CA ALA A 23 -6.75 1.82 -11.36
C ALA A 23 -6.64 0.30 -11.11
N TYR A 24 -5.95 -0.11 -10.04
CA TYR A 24 -5.82 -1.52 -9.66
C TYR A 24 -7.19 -2.20 -9.46
N VAL A 25 -8.19 -1.47 -8.96
CA VAL A 25 -9.53 -2.02 -8.68
C VAL A 25 -10.50 -1.86 -9.87
N LEU A 26 -10.46 -0.73 -10.58
CA LEU A 26 -11.52 -0.34 -11.54
C LEU A 26 -11.07 -0.28 -13.00
N ALA A 27 -9.76 -0.16 -13.27
CA ALA A 27 -9.22 0.00 -14.62
C ALA A 27 -7.88 -0.77 -14.74
N PRO A 28 -7.92 -2.11 -14.67
CA PRO A 28 -6.70 -2.94 -14.66
C PRO A 28 -5.82 -2.73 -15.90
N GLU A 29 -6.39 -2.30 -17.02
CA GLU A 29 -5.67 -1.90 -18.23
C GLU A 29 -4.78 -0.67 -18.03
N ALA A 30 -5.21 0.32 -17.23
CA ALA A 30 -4.41 1.51 -16.92
C ALA A 30 -3.32 1.23 -15.87
N ASN A 31 -3.47 0.13 -15.12
CA ASN A 31 -2.52 -0.25 -14.08
C ASN A 31 -1.11 -0.54 -14.64
N ALA A 32 -1.02 -1.09 -15.87
CA ALA A 32 0.27 -1.35 -16.50
C ALA A 32 1.09 -0.06 -16.74
N GLU A 33 0.42 1.03 -17.12
CA GLU A 33 1.05 2.33 -17.34
C GLU A 33 1.54 2.93 -16.02
N LEU A 34 0.71 2.90 -14.98
CA LEU A 34 1.07 3.41 -13.65
C LEU A 34 2.22 2.63 -12.99
N LEU A 35 2.25 1.31 -13.18
CA LEU A 35 3.36 0.47 -12.72
C LEU A 35 4.64 0.76 -13.52
N THR A 36 4.53 1.01 -14.82
CA THR A 36 5.66 1.43 -15.64
C THR A 36 6.20 2.78 -15.15
N GLU A 37 5.32 3.75 -14.87
CA GLU A 37 5.70 5.05 -14.35
C GLU A 37 6.44 4.93 -13.01
N PHE A 38 5.92 4.12 -12.08
CA PHE A 38 6.57 3.83 -10.80
C PHE A 38 8.00 3.31 -10.97
N ALA A 39 8.23 2.39 -11.91
CA ALA A 39 9.55 1.80 -12.16
C ALA A 39 10.61 2.82 -12.63
N HIS A 40 10.19 3.96 -13.17
CA HIS A 40 11.09 5.03 -13.65
C HIS A 40 11.33 6.14 -12.61
N LEU A 41 10.67 6.07 -11.46
CA LEU A 41 10.87 7.05 -10.38
C LEU A 41 12.23 6.88 -9.72
N SER A 42 12.69 7.95 -9.08
CA SER A 42 13.84 7.87 -8.18
C SER A 42 13.53 6.90 -7.03
N LEU A 43 14.56 6.33 -6.44
CA LEU A 43 14.41 5.43 -5.30
C LEU A 43 13.70 6.11 -4.12
N GLU A 44 13.95 7.40 -3.91
CA GLU A 44 13.25 8.21 -2.90
C GLU A 44 11.73 8.20 -3.13
N GLU A 45 11.32 8.53 -4.34
CA GLU A 45 9.91 8.57 -4.75
C GLU A 45 9.25 7.19 -4.69
N GLN A 46 9.96 6.13 -5.10
CA GLN A 46 9.47 4.76 -4.99
C GLN A 46 9.20 4.37 -3.53
N VAL A 47 10.15 4.66 -2.64
CA VAL A 47 10.03 4.39 -1.21
C VAL A 47 8.89 5.20 -0.59
N SER A 48 8.76 6.48 -0.93
CA SER A 48 7.68 7.33 -0.45
C SER A 48 6.30 6.86 -0.93
N LEU A 49 6.19 6.38 -2.18
CA LEU A 49 4.96 5.77 -2.69
C LEU A 49 4.63 4.42 -2.05
N LEU A 50 5.62 3.57 -1.78
CA LEU A 50 5.41 2.33 -1.02
C LEU A 50 4.89 2.64 0.38
N ALA A 51 5.49 3.63 1.06
CA ALA A 51 5.07 4.06 2.39
C ALA A 51 3.66 4.69 2.39
N ALA A 52 3.33 5.50 1.37
CA ALA A 52 2.00 6.07 1.19
C ALA A 52 0.95 4.98 0.93
N THR A 53 1.25 4.02 0.04
CA THR A 53 0.34 2.90 -0.28
C THR A 53 0.12 1.99 0.93
N ARG A 54 1.18 1.72 1.70
CA ARG A 54 1.08 1.02 3.00
C ARG A 54 0.21 1.80 3.98
N SER A 55 0.35 3.11 4.07
CA SER A 55 -0.47 3.94 4.97
C SER A 55 -1.95 3.89 4.58
N LEU A 56 -2.26 3.90 3.27
CA LEU A 56 -3.62 3.68 2.78
C LEU A 56 -4.16 2.31 3.21
N TRP A 57 -3.37 1.24 3.07
CA TRP A 57 -3.75 -0.09 3.55
C TRP A 57 -4.13 -0.06 5.03
N HIS A 58 -3.28 0.52 5.88
CA HIS A 58 -3.54 0.61 7.32
C HIS A 58 -4.79 1.45 7.64
N ALA A 59 -5.01 2.56 6.94
CA ALA A 59 -6.20 3.38 7.09
C ALA A 59 -7.48 2.59 6.75
N PHE A 60 -7.51 1.90 5.61
CA PHE A 60 -8.66 1.07 5.24
C PHE A 60 -8.85 -0.14 6.17
N ALA A 61 -7.76 -0.74 6.66
CA ALA A 61 -7.86 -1.82 7.65
C ALA A 61 -8.42 -1.32 8.98
N GLY A 62 -8.04 -0.11 9.39
CA GLY A 62 -8.59 0.60 10.55
C GLY A 62 -10.08 0.88 10.41
N GLU A 63 -10.49 1.43 9.26
CA GLU A 63 -11.90 1.70 8.95
C GLU A 63 -12.72 0.41 8.89
N ALA A 64 -12.21 -0.63 8.22
CA ALA A 64 -12.87 -1.94 8.17
C ALA A 64 -13.09 -2.50 9.58
N ALA A 65 -12.12 -2.36 10.47
CA ALA A 65 -12.25 -2.75 11.87
C ALA A 65 -13.30 -1.90 12.61
N ALA A 66 -13.29 -0.57 12.46
CA ALA A 66 -14.25 0.32 13.10
C ALA A 66 -15.71 0.01 12.68
N LEU A 67 -15.92 -0.41 11.44
CA LEU A 67 -17.21 -0.83 10.89
C LEU A 67 -17.63 -2.25 11.33
N GLY A 68 -16.87 -2.92 12.20
CA GLY A 68 -17.14 -4.28 12.66
C GLY A 68 -16.64 -5.39 11.72
N GLY A 69 -15.93 -5.03 10.64
CA GLY A 69 -15.16 -5.98 9.84
C GLY A 69 -14.04 -6.60 10.67
N TYR A 70 -13.63 -7.82 10.31
CA TYR A 70 -12.49 -8.50 10.93
C TYR A 70 -12.53 -8.55 12.47
N SER A 71 -13.70 -8.85 13.05
CA SER A 71 -13.92 -8.91 14.51
C SER A 71 -13.70 -7.59 15.25
N GLY A 72 -13.75 -6.45 14.56
CA GLY A 72 -13.67 -5.13 15.20
C GLY A 72 -12.27 -4.69 15.63
N SER A 73 -11.21 -5.37 15.18
CA SER A 73 -9.84 -5.13 15.65
C SER A 73 -8.91 -4.79 14.50
N VAL A 74 -8.23 -3.63 14.57
CA VAL A 74 -7.24 -3.18 13.57
C VAL A 74 -6.14 -4.21 13.39
N ALA A 75 -5.60 -4.76 14.48
CA ALA A 75 -4.57 -5.79 14.44
C ALA A 75 -5.07 -7.07 13.71
N THR A 76 -6.33 -7.42 13.90
CA THR A 76 -6.94 -8.56 13.20
C THR A 76 -7.19 -8.26 11.72
N ALA A 77 -7.63 -7.04 11.38
CA ALA A 77 -7.80 -6.60 10.00
C ALA A 77 -6.47 -6.60 9.22
N LEU A 78 -5.41 -6.04 9.81
CA LEU A 78 -4.06 -6.06 9.25
C LEU A 78 -3.54 -7.49 9.08
N ARG A 79 -3.65 -8.34 10.11
CA ARG A 79 -3.24 -9.75 10.02
C ARG A 79 -3.99 -10.49 8.92
N HIS A 80 -5.31 -10.30 8.82
CA HIS A 80 -6.13 -11.03 7.86
C HIS A 80 -5.82 -10.58 6.43
N THR A 81 -5.76 -9.27 6.17
CA THR A 81 -5.43 -8.76 4.84
C THR A 81 -4.01 -9.11 4.43
N ARG A 82 -3.04 -9.07 5.37
CA ARG A 82 -1.67 -9.56 5.15
C ARG A 82 -1.65 -11.03 4.72
N THR A 83 -2.36 -11.90 5.47
CA THR A 83 -2.41 -13.34 5.17
C THR A 83 -3.06 -13.62 3.82
N LEU A 84 -4.16 -12.93 3.51
CA LEU A 84 -4.88 -13.09 2.26
C LEU A 84 -4.02 -12.67 1.06
N THR A 85 -3.35 -11.52 1.16
CA THR A 85 -2.47 -11.03 0.08
C THR A 85 -1.24 -11.91 -0.07
N ALA A 86 -0.56 -12.28 1.03
CA ALA A 86 0.58 -13.19 0.97
C ALA A 86 0.21 -14.51 0.27
N GLY A 87 -0.94 -15.10 0.58
CA GLY A 87 -1.42 -16.32 -0.09
C GLY A 87 -1.63 -16.18 -1.61
N ARG A 88 -1.81 -14.96 -2.14
CA ARG A 88 -1.92 -14.71 -3.60
C ARG A 88 -0.56 -14.54 -4.29
N TYR A 89 0.45 -14.08 -3.55
CA TYR A 89 1.75 -13.69 -4.09
C TYR A 89 2.87 -14.69 -3.76
N LEU A 90 2.75 -15.49 -2.70
CA LEU A 90 3.85 -16.34 -2.23
C LEU A 90 4.30 -17.38 -3.28
N ASP A 91 3.37 -17.95 -4.04
CA ASP A 91 3.68 -18.98 -5.03
C ASP A 91 4.31 -18.41 -6.33
N THR A 92 4.10 -17.12 -6.61
CA THR A 92 4.49 -16.48 -7.87
C THR A 92 5.60 -15.45 -7.71
N LEU A 93 5.58 -14.69 -6.62
CA LEU A 93 6.47 -13.58 -6.31
C LEU A 93 6.86 -13.59 -4.82
N PRO A 94 7.55 -14.63 -4.32
CA PRO A 94 7.91 -14.74 -2.89
C PRO A 94 8.78 -13.58 -2.39
N ALA A 95 9.70 -13.09 -3.23
CA ALA A 95 10.54 -11.94 -2.90
C ALA A 95 9.73 -10.65 -2.68
N ALA A 96 8.63 -10.48 -3.42
CA ALA A 96 7.74 -9.32 -3.24
C ALA A 96 7.07 -9.32 -1.87
N VAL A 97 6.70 -10.50 -1.37
CA VAL A 97 6.11 -10.67 -0.04
C VAL A 97 7.13 -10.38 1.05
N ASP A 98 8.35 -10.91 0.92
CA ASP A 98 9.45 -10.64 1.86
C ASP A 98 9.76 -9.14 1.96
N VAL A 99 9.96 -8.48 0.82
CA VAL A 99 10.27 -7.05 0.76
C VAL A 99 9.12 -6.21 1.33
N ALA A 100 7.87 -6.53 0.98
CA ALA A 100 6.72 -5.82 1.53
C ALA A 100 6.61 -5.97 3.06
N HIS A 101 6.88 -7.16 3.62
CA HIS A 101 6.89 -7.37 5.07
C HIS A 101 8.00 -6.57 5.74
N ARG A 102 9.22 -6.59 5.19
CA ARG A 102 10.36 -5.83 5.72
C ARG A 102 10.10 -4.31 5.68
N VAL A 103 9.47 -3.80 4.62
CA VAL A 103 9.05 -2.39 4.53
C VAL A 103 7.97 -2.07 5.57
N ASP A 104 6.95 -2.92 5.69
CA ASP A 104 5.85 -2.73 6.66
C ASP A 104 6.36 -2.73 8.11
N ASP A 105 7.27 -3.65 8.44
CA ASP A 105 7.88 -3.77 9.74
C ASP A 105 8.77 -2.56 10.05
N ALA A 106 9.63 -2.14 9.11
CA ALA A 106 10.49 -0.97 9.28
C ALA A 106 9.69 0.31 9.57
N LEU A 107 8.55 0.48 8.89
CA LEU A 107 7.65 1.64 9.04
C LEU A 107 6.59 1.46 10.15
N SER A 108 6.59 0.33 10.88
CA SER A 108 5.67 0.08 12.00
C SER A 108 6.21 0.57 13.35
N LEU A 109 7.53 0.81 13.42
CA LEU A 109 8.19 1.20 14.66
C LEU A 109 7.79 2.65 15.05
N PRO A 110 7.38 2.90 16.30
CA PRO A 110 7.02 4.25 16.75
C PRO A 110 8.18 5.24 16.55
N GLY A 111 7.93 6.34 15.82
CA GLY A 111 8.93 7.35 15.49
C GLY A 111 9.87 6.98 14.33
N ALA A 112 9.71 5.79 13.73
CA ALA A 112 10.44 5.40 12.54
C ALA A 112 9.72 5.89 11.29
N ALA A 113 10.28 6.93 10.69
CA ALA A 113 10.04 7.27 9.29
C ALA A 113 11.29 6.91 8.49
N SER A 114 11.87 5.72 8.70
CA SER A 114 13.15 5.37 8.07
C SER A 114 13.22 3.91 7.64
N LEU A 115 13.85 3.68 6.48
CA LEU A 115 14.24 2.35 6.03
C LEU A 115 15.69 2.06 6.37
N ASP A 116 15.98 0.79 6.64
CA ASP A 116 17.36 0.30 6.71
C ASP A 116 18.06 0.47 5.34
N ALA A 117 19.33 0.88 5.37
CA ALA A 117 20.13 1.15 4.18
C ALA A 117 20.16 -0.03 3.20
N ARG A 118 20.18 -1.27 3.69
CA ARG A 118 20.24 -2.47 2.84
C ARG A 118 18.93 -2.69 2.11
N LEU A 119 17.80 -2.47 2.79
CA LEU A 119 16.48 -2.57 2.16
C LEU A 119 16.31 -1.48 1.10
N ALA A 120 16.78 -0.25 1.37
CA ALA A 120 16.76 0.80 0.36
C ALA A 120 17.65 0.47 -0.84
N ALA A 121 18.89 0.01 -0.61
CA ALA A 121 19.79 -0.42 -1.68
C ALA A 121 19.17 -1.55 -2.53
N GLU A 122 18.56 -2.54 -1.88
CA GLU A 122 17.87 -3.64 -2.56
C GLU A 122 16.73 -3.15 -3.47
N LEU A 123 15.91 -2.20 -2.99
CA LEU A 123 14.85 -1.59 -3.79
C LEU A 123 15.40 -0.83 -5.01
N GLY A 124 16.56 -0.18 -4.87
CA GLY A 124 17.24 0.52 -5.95
C GLY A 124 17.89 -0.40 -6.99
N GLU A 125 18.45 -1.51 -6.54
CA GLU A 125 19.12 -2.50 -7.39
C GLU A 125 18.13 -3.45 -8.09
N HIS A 126 16.93 -3.64 -7.51
CA HIS A 126 15.92 -4.58 -7.99
C HIS A 126 14.54 -3.92 -8.14
N PRO A 127 14.28 -3.22 -9.26
CA PRO A 127 12.99 -2.56 -9.52
C PRO A 127 11.78 -3.51 -9.46
N THR A 128 11.97 -4.79 -9.80
CA THR A 128 10.93 -5.81 -9.70
C THR A 128 10.51 -6.10 -8.25
N HIS A 129 11.42 -5.94 -7.28
CA HIS A 129 11.10 -6.08 -5.85
C HIS A 129 10.22 -4.91 -5.40
N ALA A 130 10.57 -3.67 -5.79
CA ALA A 130 9.78 -2.49 -5.50
C ALA A 130 8.37 -2.57 -6.12
N LEU A 131 8.28 -2.97 -7.40
CA LEU A 131 7.00 -3.20 -8.08
C LEU A 131 6.17 -4.31 -7.42
N GLY A 132 6.82 -5.40 -7.04
CA GLY A 132 6.18 -6.50 -6.34
C GLY A 132 5.61 -6.06 -4.99
N ALA A 133 6.38 -5.30 -4.22
CA ALA A 133 5.95 -4.74 -2.94
C ALA A 133 4.79 -3.74 -3.10
N LEU A 134 4.82 -2.91 -4.15
CA LEU A 134 3.71 -2.03 -4.49
C LEU A 134 2.44 -2.83 -4.80
N GLY A 135 2.54 -3.84 -5.67
CA GLY A 135 1.41 -4.73 -5.99
C GLY A 135 0.87 -5.46 -4.76
N TYR A 136 1.75 -5.88 -3.84
CA TYR A 136 1.37 -6.44 -2.56
C TYR A 136 0.55 -5.45 -1.73
N PHE A 137 1.05 -4.22 -1.52
CA PHE A 137 0.31 -3.22 -0.74
C PHE A 137 -1.02 -2.84 -1.39
N LEU A 138 -1.07 -2.68 -2.71
CA LEU A 138 -2.33 -2.45 -3.45
C LEU A 138 -3.33 -3.60 -3.25
N GLY A 139 -2.87 -4.84 -3.30
CA GLY A 139 -3.69 -6.03 -3.04
C GLY A 139 -4.23 -6.10 -1.61
N ALA A 140 -3.41 -5.74 -0.62
CA ALA A 140 -3.81 -5.66 0.78
C ALA A 140 -4.82 -4.53 1.03
N THR A 141 -4.57 -3.36 0.45
CA THR A 141 -5.49 -2.21 0.49
C THR A 141 -6.84 -2.54 -0.16
N SER A 142 -6.82 -3.15 -1.36
CA SER A 142 -8.03 -3.59 -2.07
C SER A 142 -8.86 -4.57 -1.24
N SER A 143 -8.20 -5.49 -0.52
CA SER A 143 -8.88 -6.44 0.37
C SER A 143 -9.54 -5.76 1.58
N ALA A 144 -8.89 -4.74 2.17
CA ALA A 144 -9.49 -3.94 3.23
C ALA A 144 -10.67 -3.10 2.71
N LEU A 145 -10.49 -2.44 1.57
CA LEU A 145 -11.50 -1.64 0.88
C LEU A 145 -12.77 -2.46 0.57
N GLY A 146 -12.60 -3.70 0.08
CA GLY A 146 -13.73 -4.59 -0.20
C GLY A 146 -14.59 -4.88 1.03
N VAL A 147 -13.97 -4.98 2.21
CA VAL A 147 -14.70 -5.14 3.47
C VAL A 147 -15.37 -3.84 3.90
N CYS A 148 -14.71 -2.68 3.77
CA CYS A 148 -15.36 -1.38 4.02
C CYS A 148 -16.62 -1.22 3.15
N ALA A 149 -16.52 -1.53 1.86
CA ALA A 149 -17.63 -1.48 0.90
C ALA A 149 -18.78 -2.40 1.34
N ALA A 150 -18.47 -3.64 1.72
CA ALA A 150 -19.46 -4.60 2.20
C ALA A 150 -20.19 -4.12 3.47
N GLN A 151 -19.45 -3.60 4.46
CA GLN A 151 -20.04 -3.11 5.71
C GLN A 151 -20.91 -1.87 5.49
N GLN A 152 -20.50 -0.99 4.58
CA GLN A 152 -21.27 0.21 4.20
C GLN A 152 -22.36 -0.07 3.15
N LYS A 153 -22.50 -1.33 2.71
CA LYS A 153 -23.49 -1.78 1.71
C LYS A 153 -23.41 -1.01 0.39
N CYS A 154 -22.20 -0.71 -0.06
CA CYS A 154 -21.93 0.00 -1.30
C CYS A 154 -20.88 -0.72 -2.14
N SER A 155 -20.64 -0.23 -3.35
CA SER A 155 -19.57 -0.77 -4.21
C SER A 155 -18.21 -0.17 -3.83
N ALA A 156 -17.13 -0.89 -4.09
CA ALA A 156 -15.78 -0.34 -3.96
C ALA A 156 -15.58 0.92 -4.82
N ALA A 157 -16.18 0.96 -6.02
CA ALA A 157 -16.17 2.13 -6.88
C ALA A 157 -16.81 3.36 -6.25
N THR A 158 -17.94 3.18 -5.54
CA THR A 158 -18.62 4.26 -4.82
C THR A 158 -17.75 4.84 -3.71
N LEU A 159 -17.09 3.97 -2.92
CA LEU A 159 -16.16 4.43 -1.88
C LEU A 159 -14.95 5.15 -2.47
N LEU A 160 -14.35 4.59 -3.52
CA LEU A 160 -13.20 5.21 -4.19
C LEU A 160 -13.57 6.59 -4.76
N ALA A 161 -14.75 6.73 -5.36
CA ALA A 161 -15.22 8.02 -5.86
C ALA A 161 -15.40 9.04 -4.73
N ALA A 162 -16.02 8.65 -3.61
CA ALA A 162 -16.24 9.54 -2.47
C ALA A 162 -14.91 10.00 -1.83
N ILE A 163 -13.98 9.07 -1.60
CA ILE A 163 -12.67 9.38 -1.02
C ILE A 163 -11.81 10.20 -2.00
N GLY A 164 -11.83 9.83 -3.28
CA GLY A 164 -11.11 10.56 -4.34
C GLY A 164 -11.58 12.01 -4.46
N GLN A 165 -12.90 12.25 -4.36
CA GLN A 165 -13.43 13.61 -4.32
C GLN A 165 -12.92 14.39 -3.09
N GLN A 166 -12.87 13.77 -1.91
CA GLN A 166 -12.34 14.43 -0.71
C GLN A 166 -10.84 14.74 -0.82
N LEU A 167 -10.04 13.81 -1.35
CA LEU A 167 -8.61 14.01 -1.58
C LEU A 167 -8.31 15.11 -2.60
N ALA A 168 -9.16 15.26 -3.62
CA ALA A 168 -9.05 16.34 -4.62
C ALA A 168 -9.40 17.72 -4.04
N LEU A 169 -10.18 17.77 -2.97
CA LEU A 169 -10.61 19.00 -2.30
C LEU A 169 -9.75 19.39 -1.09
N SER A 170 -8.83 18.51 -0.67
CA SER A 170 -7.95 18.74 0.48
C SER A 170 -6.64 19.36 0.00
N ASP A 171 -6.38 20.61 0.35
CA ASP A 171 -5.12 21.34 0.09
C ASP A 171 -4.04 21.01 1.13
#